data_AF-A0A7S2H4K9-F1
#
_entry.id   AF-A0A7S2H4K9-F1
#
_cell.length_a   1.000
_cell.length_b   1.000
_cell.length_c   1.000
_cell.angle_alpha   90.00
_cell.angle_beta   90.00
_cell.angle_gamma   90.00
#
_symmetry.space_group_name_H-M   'P 1'
#
loop_
_entity.id
_entity.type
_entity.pdbx_description
1 polymer ?
#
loop_
_entity_poly.entity_id
_entity_poly.type
_entity_poly.pdbx_seq_one_letter_code
_entity_poly.pdbx_strand_id
1 'polypeptide(L)'
;IAHLLACALYAAGQHAPSDTGAHWTTEHAESVGGVSAQYLENGIMYQYMVALHLAVANIALGELDVMPTNSIERAIFVVTMMAGFLFGSSVVSTLSAAMTEYHARRRDTSNKLRTLRQYLRENDVARSIAVPVDRHVRQRLTRRDKLREEEVPALALLNFTLRSAVRFDIQRPHLKSHPLFRLWLSLDVELMQRVCMGAVGFLQLRPQDELFLVGGAATSAYALTAGEVSYTQHPDTSPV
;
A
#
# COMPACT_ATOMS: atom_id res chain seq x y z
N ILE A 1 -10.65 18.15 15.09
CA ILE A 1 -10.00 18.46 16.38
C ILE A 1 -9.83 19.97 16.54
N ALA A 2 -9.10 20.67 15.65
CA ALA A 2 -8.92 22.12 15.72
C ALA A 2 -10.23 22.92 15.85
N HIS A 3 -11.28 22.57 15.08
CA HIS A 3 -12.60 23.20 15.22
C HIS A 3 -13.22 23.04 16.62
N LEU A 4 -13.19 21.82 17.19
CA LEU A 4 -13.74 21.56 18.52
C LEU A 4 -12.98 22.32 19.60
N LEU A 5 -11.66 22.39 19.47
CA LEU A 5 -10.81 23.18 20.36
C LEU A 5 -11.10 24.67 20.23
N ALA A 6 -11.27 25.19 19.00
CA ALA A 6 -11.64 26.58 18.77
C ALA A 6 -12.96 26.93 19.46
N CYS A 7 -13.98 26.08 19.33
CA CYS A 7 -15.25 26.24 20.04
C CYS A 7 -15.08 26.17 21.56
N ALA A 8 -14.25 25.26 22.07
CA ALA A 8 -13.97 25.14 23.50
C ALA A 8 -13.23 26.37 24.06
N LEU A 9 -12.26 26.91 23.33
CA LEU A 9 -11.52 28.13 23.69
C LEU A 9 -12.42 29.36 23.69
N TYR A 10 -13.30 29.47 22.68
CA TYR A 10 -14.31 30.53 22.63
C TYR A 10 -15.30 30.42 23.80
N ALA A 11 -15.83 29.21 24.05
CA ALA A 11 -16.75 28.98 25.17
C ALA A 11 -16.10 29.27 26.52
N ALA A 12 -14.85 28.85 26.72
CA ALA A 12 -14.08 29.14 27.93
C ALA A 12 -13.82 30.64 28.10
N GLY A 13 -13.46 31.33 27.02
CA GLY A 13 -13.26 32.78 27.03
C GLY A 13 -14.52 33.61 27.24
N GLN A 14 -15.71 33.00 27.21
CA GLN A 14 -16.99 33.67 27.45
C GLN A 14 -17.64 33.29 28.79
N HIS A 15 -17.49 32.03 29.21
CA HIS A 15 -18.30 31.48 30.31
C HIS A 15 -17.47 30.83 31.44
N ALA A 16 -16.17 30.59 31.26
CA ALA A 16 -15.38 29.99 32.32
C ALA A 16 -15.19 30.99 33.46
N PRO A 17 -15.07 30.54 34.73
CA PRO A 17 -14.71 31.43 35.82
C PRO A 17 -13.28 31.95 35.60
N SER A 18 -13.10 33.26 35.73
CA SER A 18 -11.78 33.90 35.67
C SER A 18 -11.29 34.25 37.07
N ASP A 19 -10.11 33.76 37.42
CA ASP A 19 -9.40 34.11 38.66
C ASP A 19 -8.72 35.48 38.58
N THR A 20 -8.43 35.97 37.37
CA THR A 20 -7.84 37.29 37.13
C THR A 20 -8.89 38.37 36.88
N GLY A 21 -10.16 37.98 36.68
CA GLY A 21 -11.24 38.89 36.28
C GLY A 21 -11.22 39.26 34.80
N ALA A 22 -10.25 38.77 34.02
CA ALA A 22 -10.12 39.01 32.58
C ALA A 22 -10.30 37.72 31.77
N HIS A 23 -10.73 37.89 30.51
CA HIS A 23 -10.82 36.85 29.50
C HIS A 23 -10.06 37.28 28.24
N TRP A 24 -9.50 36.31 27.52
CA TRP A 24 -8.81 36.62 26.26
C TRP A 24 -9.75 37.29 25.24
N THR A 25 -11.06 36.96 25.28
CA THR A 25 -12.08 37.52 24.37
C THR A 25 -12.44 38.98 24.67
N THR A 26 -12.16 39.47 25.88
CA THR A 26 -12.44 40.85 26.30
C THR A 26 -11.19 41.72 26.28
N GLU A 27 -10.03 41.12 26.60
CA GLU A 27 -8.75 41.83 26.69
C GLU A 27 -8.10 42.01 25.31
N HIS A 28 -8.33 41.08 24.39
CA HIS A 28 -7.81 41.21 23.04
C HIS A 28 -8.63 42.24 22.26
N ALA A 29 -7.97 43.33 21.88
CA ALA A 29 -8.51 44.36 21.00
C ALA A 29 -7.55 44.59 19.83
N GLU A 30 -8.11 44.70 18.63
CA GLU A 30 -7.35 45.10 17.46
C GLU A 30 -7.57 46.58 17.18
N SER A 31 -6.49 47.30 16.87
CA SER A 31 -6.56 48.69 16.42
C SER A 31 -6.55 48.74 14.89
N VAL A 32 -7.70 49.03 14.28
CA VAL A 32 -7.82 49.23 12.83
C VAL A 32 -8.15 50.70 12.56
N GLY A 33 -7.24 51.42 11.91
CA GLY A 33 -7.45 52.84 11.57
C GLY A 33 -7.49 53.79 12.77
N GLY A 34 -6.85 53.42 13.90
CA GLY A 34 -6.82 54.24 15.12
C GLY A 34 -8.00 54.03 16.07
N VAL A 35 -8.96 53.17 15.71
CA VAL A 35 -10.04 52.73 16.60
C VAL A 35 -9.71 51.34 17.10
N SER A 36 -9.64 51.16 18.43
CA SER A 36 -9.51 49.85 19.05
C SER A 36 -10.90 49.23 19.22
N ALA A 37 -11.14 48.11 18.56
CA ALA A 37 -12.36 47.32 18.71
C ALA A 37 -12.02 46.05 19.48
N GLN A 38 -12.82 45.74 20.50
CA GLN A 38 -12.63 44.49 21.24
C GLN A 38 -12.96 43.30 20.35
N TYR A 39 -12.33 42.16 20.60
CA TYR A 39 -12.54 40.93 19.84
C TYR A 39 -14.03 40.59 19.62
N LEU A 40 -14.87 40.77 20.65
CA LEU A 40 -16.31 40.49 20.60
C LEU A 40 -17.13 41.48 19.75
N GLU A 41 -16.59 42.66 19.47
CA GLU A 41 -17.26 43.67 18.63
C GLU A 41 -17.06 43.40 17.13
N ASN A 42 -16.13 42.51 16.78
CA ASN A 42 -15.87 42.11 15.41
C ASN A 42 -16.91 41.11 14.89
N GLY A 43 -17.00 40.97 13.56
CA GLY A 43 -17.94 40.03 12.93
C GLY A 43 -17.69 38.57 13.30
N ILE A 44 -18.76 37.76 13.34
CA ILE A 44 -18.74 36.34 13.76
C ILE A 44 -17.69 35.52 12.99
N MET A 45 -17.53 35.77 11.68
CA MET A 45 -16.55 35.07 10.85
C MET A 45 -15.10 35.36 11.30
N TYR A 46 -14.82 36.62 11.64
CA TYR A 46 -13.51 37.02 12.15
C TYR A 46 -13.27 36.38 13.53
N GLN A 47 -14.25 36.44 14.44
CA GLN A 47 -14.16 35.78 15.74
C GLN A 47 -13.83 34.30 15.60
N TYR A 48 -14.57 33.59 14.75
CA TYR A 48 -14.34 32.18 14.48
C TYR A 48 -12.95 31.90 13.90
N MET A 49 -12.48 32.70 12.93
CA MET A 49 -11.18 32.50 12.31
C MET A 49 -10.02 32.72 13.26
N VAL A 50 -10.10 33.71 14.15
CA VAL A 50 -9.09 33.92 15.21
C VAL A 50 -9.10 32.77 16.21
N ALA A 51 -10.27 32.34 16.70
CA ALA A 51 -10.36 31.20 17.62
C ALA A 51 -9.83 29.90 16.97
N LEU A 52 -10.10 29.71 15.67
CA LEU A 52 -9.58 28.60 14.90
C LEU A 52 -8.07 28.69 14.69
N HIS A 53 -7.56 29.88 14.37
CA HIS A 53 -6.13 30.12 14.25
C HIS A 53 -5.42 29.77 15.56
N LEU A 54 -5.95 30.25 16.69
CA LEU A 54 -5.43 29.99 18.03
C LEU A 54 -5.40 28.48 18.34
N ALA A 55 -6.46 27.77 17.98
CA ALA A 55 -6.54 26.31 18.13
C ALA A 55 -5.50 25.58 17.27
N VAL A 56 -5.30 25.99 16.01
CA VAL A 56 -4.31 25.40 15.10
C VAL A 56 -2.90 25.69 15.58
N ALA A 57 -2.60 26.94 15.93
CA ALA A 57 -1.30 27.35 16.45
C ALA A 57 -0.95 26.58 17.72
N ASN A 58 -1.89 26.39 18.64
CA ASN A 58 -1.65 25.62 19.86
C ASN A 58 -1.35 24.14 19.57
N ILE A 59 -2.11 23.50 18.68
CA ILE A 59 -1.85 22.11 18.28
C ILE A 59 -0.51 21.97 17.55
N ALA A 60 -0.16 22.95 16.71
CA ALA A 60 1.04 22.95 15.88
C ALA A 60 2.28 23.54 16.54
N LEU A 61 2.17 24.03 17.78
CA LEU A 61 3.24 24.77 18.48
C LEU A 61 3.70 26.03 17.71
N GLY A 62 2.76 26.68 17.03
CA GLY A 62 2.96 27.91 16.26
C GLY A 62 2.89 29.18 17.11
N GLU A 63 3.07 30.32 16.47
CA GLU A 63 2.94 31.64 17.09
C GLU A 63 1.49 31.90 17.51
N LEU A 64 1.31 32.53 18.68
CA LEU A 64 0.01 32.88 19.23
C LEU A 64 -0.09 34.41 19.27
N ASP A 65 -1.05 34.96 18.53
CA ASP A 65 -1.31 36.41 18.54
C ASP A 65 -2.15 36.84 19.75
N VAL A 66 -2.82 35.88 20.39
CA VAL A 66 -3.72 36.09 21.53
C VAL A 66 -3.29 35.21 22.69
N MET A 67 -3.03 35.82 23.84
CA MET A 67 -2.55 35.12 25.03
C MET A 67 -3.69 34.81 26.01
N PRO A 68 -3.66 33.65 26.69
CA PRO A 68 -4.60 33.36 27.76
C PRO A 68 -4.38 34.29 28.97
N THR A 69 -5.48 34.75 29.56
CA THR A 69 -5.50 35.80 30.58
C THR A 69 -5.82 35.29 31.99
N ASN A 70 -6.32 34.05 32.10
CA ASN A 70 -6.65 33.39 33.37
C ASN A 70 -6.11 31.96 33.44
N SER A 71 -6.18 31.35 34.63
CA SER A 71 -5.58 30.03 34.88
C SER A 71 -6.27 28.89 34.12
N ILE A 72 -7.59 28.97 33.90
CA ILE A 72 -8.34 27.92 33.17
C ILE A 72 -7.97 27.94 31.69
N GLU A 73 -7.93 29.12 31.06
CA GLU A 73 -7.47 29.28 29.68
C GLU A 73 -6.04 28.73 29.53
N ARG A 74 -5.13 29.07 30.45
CA ARG A 74 -3.76 28.55 30.46
C ARG A 74 -3.72 27.03 30.57
N ALA A 75 -4.54 26.42 31.42
CA ALA A 75 -4.59 24.97 31.57
C ALA A 75 -5.06 24.29 30.27
N ILE A 76 -6.10 24.82 29.60
CA ILE A 76 -6.57 24.31 28.30
C ILE A 76 -5.45 24.39 27.27
N PHE A 77 -4.71 25.50 27.25
CA PHE A 77 -3.59 25.65 26.33
C PHE A 77 -2.49 24.64 26.60
N VAL A 78 -2.07 24.44 27.86
CA VAL A 78 -1.01 23.48 28.22
C VAL A 78 -1.41 22.05 27.84
N VAL A 79 -2.64 21.63 28.17
CA VAL A 79 -3.14 20.27 27.86
C VAL A 79 -3.18 20.05 26.34
N THR A 80 -3.67 21.05 25.60
CA THR A 80 -3.71 20.99 24.15
C THR A 80 -2.31 20.91 23.54
N MET A 81 -1.37 21.71 24.05
CA MET A 81 0.01 21.73 23.57
C MET A 81 0.69 20.38 23.76
N MET A 82 0.48 19.73 24.92
CA MET A 82 0.95 18.37 25.18
C MET A 82 0.34 17.36 24.21
N ALA A 83 -0.98 17.43 23.97
CA ALA A 83 -1.67 16.55 23.02
C ALA A 83 -1.18 16.78 21.58
N GLY A 84 -0.99 18.04 21.19
CA GLY A 84 -0.46 18.44 19.88
C GLY A 84 0.95 17.91 19.65
N PHE A 85 1.83 17.99 20.66
CA PHE A 85 3.17 17.43 20.60
C PHE A 85 3.17 15.91 20.42
N LEU A 86 2.35 15.18 21.18
CA LEU A 86 2.22 13.72 21.06
C LEU A 86 1.69 13.33 19.67
N PHE A 87 0.65 14.02 19.20
CA PHE A 87 0.10 13.80 17.87
C PHE A 87 1.13 14.10 16.77
N GLY A 88 1.78 15.26 16.81
CA GLY A 88 2.82 15.66 15.86
C GLY A 88 3.97 14.65 15.81
N SER A 89 4.44 14.20 16.98
CA SER A 89 5.48 13.17 17.07
C SER A 89 5.07 11.85 16.42
N SER A 90 3.82 11.42 16.61
CA SER A 90 3.29 10.20 15.99
C SER A 90 3.18 10.30 14.47
N VAL A 91 2.75 11.45 13.95
CA VAL A 91 2.68 11.72 12.50
C VAL A 91 4.07 11.70 11.88
N VAL A 92 5.05 12.35 12.51
CA VAL A 92 6.44 12.34 12.04
C VAL A 92 7.01 10.91 12.05
N SER A 93 6.75 10.14 13.11
CA SER A 93 7.23 8.76 13.22
C SER A 93 6.64 7.85 12.14
N THR A 94 5.32 7.92 11.92
CA THR A 94 4.64 7.10 10.92
C THR A 94 5.07 7.46 9.49
N LEU A 95 5.22 8.75 9.21
CA LEU A 95 5.77 9.23 7.93
C LEU A 95 7.20 8.73 7.71
N SER A 96 8.04 8.79 8.76
CA SER A 96 9.42 8.32 8.70
C SER A 96 9.50 6.80 8.47
N ALA A 97 8.64 6.02 9.13
CA ALA A 97 8.55 4.58 8.92
C ALA A 97 8.12 4.25 7.48
N ALA A 98 7.09 4.93 6.97
CA ALA A 98 6.63 4.76 5.60
C ALA A 98 7.71 5.12 4.56
N MET A 99 8.44 6.22 4.79
CA MET A 99 9.56 6.62 3.95
C MET A 99 10.71 5.61 3.99
N THR A 100 11.00 5.05 5.16
CA THR A 100 12.01 4.00 5.33
C THR A 100 11.62 2.73 4.59
N GLU A 101 10.37 2.29 4.70
CA GLU A 101 9.86 1.13 3.97
C GLU A 101 9.91 1.36 2.46
N TYR A 102 9.52 2.54 1.99
CA TYR A 102 9.62 2.93 0.59
C TYR A 102 11.07 2.86 0.08
N HIS A 103 12.02 3.41 0.84
CA HIS A 103 13.43 3.33 0.51
C HIS A 103 13.98 1.90 0.54
N ALA A 104 13.56 1.08 1.51
CA ALA A 104 13.97 -0.32 1.62
C ALA A 104 13.52 -1.13 0.38
N ARG A 105 12.25 -0.99 -0.03
CA ARG A 105 11.72 -1.64 -1.24
C ARG A 105 12.50 -1.25 -2.50
N ARG A 106 12.91 0.02 -2.63
CA ARG A 106 13.70 0.49 -3.78
C ARG A 106 15.16 0.04 -3.72
N ARG A 107 15.75 -0.05 -2.52
CA ARG A 107 17.13 -0.51 -2.30
C ARG A 107 17.29 -2.00 -2.60
N ASP A 108 16.31 -2.84 -2.27
CA ASP A 108 16.39 -4.29 -2.48
C ASP A 108 16.68 -4.66 -3.95
N THR A 109 15.92 -4.10 -4.89
CA THR A 109 16.14 -4.30 -6.33
C THR A 109 17.51 -3.81 -6.80
N SER A 110 17.94 -2.65 -6.30
CA SER A 110 19.25 -2.07 -6.66
C SER A 110 20.40 -2.92 -6.12
N ASN A 111 20.28 -3.40 -4.88
CA ASN A 111 21.26 -4.27 -4.24
C ASN A 111 21.39 -5.60 -4.97
N LYS A 112 20.27 -6.26 -5.31
CA LYS A 112 20.26 -7.51 -6.08
C LYS A 112 21.01 -7.37 -7.41
N LEU A 113 20.76 -6.29 -8.17
CA LEU A 113 21.47 -6.03 -9.42
C LEU A 113 22.95 -5.70 -9.21
N ARG A 114 23.29 -4.97 -8.16
CA ARG A 114 24.69 -4.65 -7.83
C ARG A 114 25.46 -5.92 -7.49
N THR A 115 24.91 -6.78 -6.64
CA THR A 115 25.53 -8.06 -6.25
C THR A 115 25.70 -8.97 -7.47
N LEU A 116 24.71 -9.04 -8.36
CA LEU A 116 24.83 -9.78 -9.63
C LEU A 116 26.00 -9.29 -10.47
N ARG A 117 26.11 -7.96 -10.70
CA ARG A 117 27.22 -7.39 -11.49
C ARG A 117 28.58 -7.66 -10.84
N GLN A 118 28.64 -7.59 -9.52
CA GLN A 118 29.85 -7.93 -8.77
C GLN A 118 30.24 -9.39 -8.99
N TYR A 119 29.30 -10.33 -8.84
CA TYR A 119 29.52 -11.76 -9.07
C TYR A 119 30.02 -12.06 -10.50
N LEU A 120 29.39 -11.44 -11.51
CA LEU A 120 29.79 -11.62 -12.92
C LEU A 120 31.21 -11.09 -13.18
N ARG A 121 31.61 -10.00 -12.51
CA ARG A 121 32.95 -9.42 -12.64
C ARG A 121 34.00 -10.25 -11.91
N GLU A 122 33.70 -10.75 -10.72
CA GLU A 122 34.62 -11.59 -9.92
C GLU A 122 34.93 -12.93 -10.57
N ASN A 123 34.04 -13.42 -11.45
CA ASN A 123 34.22 -14.67 -12.19
C ASN A 123 34.67 -14.46 -13.65
N ASP A 124 35.11 -13.24 -14.03
CA ASP A 124 35.56 -12.90 -15.39
C ASP A 124 34.60 -13.34 -16.51
N VAL A 125 33.29 -13.21 -16.27
CA VAL A 125 32.28 -13.60 -17.26
C VAL A 125 32.36 -12.68 -18.48
N ALA A 126 32.54 -13.28 -19.66
CA ALA A 126 32.61 -12.56 -20.91
C ALA A 126 31.41 -11.60 -21.09
N ARG A 127 31.69 -10.39 -21.61
CA ARG A 127 30.68 -9.33 -21.75
C ARG A 127 29.50 -9.73 -22.63
N SER A 128 29.72 -10.64 -23.59
CA SER A 128 28.69 -11.22 -24.45
C SER A 128 27.63 -11.99 -23.68
N ILE A 129 27.95 -12.53 -22.51
CA ILE A 129 27.03 -13.29 -21.62
C ILE A 129 26.54 -12.38 -20.48
N ALA A 130 27.43 -11.58 -19.88
CA ALA A 130 27.09 -10.74 -18.74
C ALA A 130 25.99 -9.70 -19.03
N VAL A 131 26.01 -9.08 -20.22
CA VAL A 131 25.02 -8.05 -20.60
C VAL A 131 23.61 -8.63 -20.77
N PRO A 132 23.40 -9.73 -21.53
CA PRO A 132 22.12 -10.42 -21.57
C PRO A 132 21.60 -10.83 -20.20
N VAL A 133 22.48 -11.33 -19.31
CA VAL A 133 22.12 -11.77 -17.96
C VAL A 133 21.65 -10.59 -17.09
N ASP A 134 22.40 -9.47 -17.02
CA ASP A 134 21.98 -8.28 -16.25
C ASP A 134 20.63 -7.73 -16.77
N ARG A 135 20.46 -7.66 -18.10
CA ARG A 135 19.21 -7.23 -18.72
C ARG A 135 18.05 -8.16 -18.36
N HIS A 136 18.26 -9.48 -18.43
CA HIS A 136 17.24 -10.47 -18.11
C HIS A 136 16.81 -10.35 -16.65
N VAL A 137 17.77 -10.30 -15.71
CA VAL A 137 17.47 -10.17 -14.28
C VAL A 137 16.79 -8.82 -13.96
N ARG A 138 17.23 -7.73 -14.60
CA ARG A 138 16.57 -6.41 -14.44
C ARG A 138 15.11 -6.46 -14.89
N GLN A 139 14.83 -7.04 -16.07
CA GLN A 139 13.47 -7.16 -16.58
C GLN A 139 12.59 -8.00 -15.64
N ARG A 140 13.15 -9.07 -15.07
CA ARG A 140 12.48 -9.92 -14.05
C ARG A 140 12.17 -9.16 -12.77
N LEU A 141 13.12 -8.37 -12.25
CA LEU A 141 12.89 -7.57 -11.04
C LEU A 141 11.85 -6.47 -11.24
N THR A 142 11.62 -6.03 -12.48
CA THR A 142 10.57 -5.04 -12.81
C THR A 142 9.20 -5.64 -13.11
N ARG A 143 9.13 -6.90 -13.59
CA ARG A 143 7.85 -7.59 -13.82
C ARG A 143 7.38 -8.25 -12.53
N ARG A 144 6.14 -7.99 -12.12
CA ARG A 144 5.45 -8.83 -11.15
C ARG A 144 5.02 -10.11 -11.86
N ASP A 145 5.83 -11.16 -11.75
CA ASP A 145 5.40 -12.49 -12.16
C ASP A 145 4.17 -12.91 -11.31
N LYS A 146 3.24 -13.67 -11.91
CA LYS A 146 2.12 -14.25 -11.15
C LYS A 146 2.70 -15.20 -10.10
N LEU A 147 2.25 -15.06 -8.86
CA LEU A 147 2.67 -15.94 -7.77
C LEU A 147 2.26 -17.39 -8.06
N ARG A 148 3.18 -18.32 -7.86
CA ARG A 148 2.88 -19.75 -7.88
C ARG A 148 2.18 -20.10 -6.57
N GLU A 149 1.33 -21.13 -6.58
CA GLU A 149 0.61 -21.53 -5.36
C GLU A 149 1.57 -21.90 -4.21
N GLU A 150 2.71 -22.51 -4.54
CA GLU A 150 3.79 -22.85 -3.61
C GLU A 150 4.45 -21.63 -2.96
N GLU A 151 4.37 -20.46 -3.60
CA GLU A 151 4.92 -19.19 -3.12
C GLU A 151 3.94 -18.45 -2.19
N VAL A 152 2.75 -19.02 -1.93
CA VAL A 152 1.73 -18.43 -1.05
C VAL A 152 1.50 -19.31 0.18
N PRO A 153 2.34 -19.20 1.23
CA PRO A 153 2.19 -19.98 2.46
C PRO A 153 0.83 -19.85 3.14
N ALA A 154 0.15 -18.70 2.97
CA ALA A 154 -1.18 -18.47 3.51
C ALA A 154 -2.23 -19.47 2.99
N LEU A 155 -2.05 -20.03 1.79
CA LEU A 155 -2.95 -21.07 1.26
C LEU A 155 -2.85 -22.39 2.03
N ALA A 156 -1.72 -22.64 2.71
CA ALA A 156 -1.56 -23.81 3.58
C ALA A 156 -2.34 -23.68 4.90
N LEU A 157 -2.74 -22.45 5.29
CA LEU A 157 -3.57 -22.20 6.47
C LEU A 157 -5.06 -22.46 6.21
N LEU A 158 -5.46 -22.56 4.94
CA LEU A 158 -6.83 -22.87 4.56
C LEU A 158 -7.14 -24.34 4.84
N ASN A 159 -8.35 -24.62 5.31
CA ASN A 159 -8.86 -25.99 5.32
C ASN A 159 -8.97 -26.55 3.89
N PHE A 160 -9.03 -27.87 3.77
CA PHE A 160 -9.08 -28.55 2.49
C PHE A 160 -10.24 -28.07 1.59
N THR A 161 -11.41 -27.81 2.18
CA THR A 161 -12.61 -27.36 1.44
C THR A 161 -12.39 -26.00 0.79
N LEU A 162 -11.89 -25.01 1.54
CA LEU A 162 -11.61 -23.67 1.02
C LEU A 162 -10.46 -23.68 0.01
N ARG A 163 -9.40 -24.44 0.28
CA ARG A 163 -8.27 -24.57 -0.64
C ARG A 163 -8.69 -25.18 -1.98
N SER A 164 -9.51 -26.23 -1.94
CA SER A 164 -10.03 -26.87 -3.15
C SER A 164 -10.99 -25.98 -3.93
N ALA A 165 -11.84 -25.21 -3.23
CA ALA A 165 -12.73 -24.24 -3.86
C ALA A 165 -11.93 -23.13 -4.58
N VAL A 166 -10.90 -22.56 -3.93
CA VAL A 166 -10.02 -21.54 -4.53
C VAL A 166 -9.31 -22.09 -5.77
N ARG A 167 -8.70 -23.28 -5.67
CA ARG A 167 -8.05 -23.93 -6.82
C ARG A 167 -9.01 -24.14 -7.99
N PHE A 168 -10.20 -24.67 -7.70
CA PHE A 168 -11.21 -24.91 -8.72
C PHE A 168 -11.66 -23.61 -9.38
N ASP A 169 -11.89 -22.54 -8.62
CA ASP A 169 -12.32 -21.26 -9.16
C ASP A 169 -11.25 -20.61 -10.06
N ILE A 170 -9.96 -20.76 -9.71
CA ILE A 170 -8.85 -20.31 -10.56
C ILE A 170 -8.77 -21.11 -11.87
N GLN A 171 -8.99 -22.43 -11.83
CA GLN A 171 -8.86 -23.31 -13.00
C GLN A 171 -10.08 -23.30 -13.92
N ARG A 172 -11.28 -23.10 -13.36
CA ARG A 172 -12.57 -23.20 -14.06
C ARG A 172 -12.70 -22.33 -15.31
N PRO A 173 -12.26 -21.04 -15.34
CA PRO A 173 -12.31 -20.23 -16.55
C PRO A 173 -11.50 -20.81 -17.70
N HIS A 174 -10.35 -21.41 -17.39
CA HIS A 174 -9.47 -22.03 -18.39
C HIS A 174 -10.06 -23.33 -18.92
N LEU A 175 -10.68 -24.14 -18.04
CA LEU A 175 -11.34 -25.37 -18.45
C LEU A 175 -12.58 -25.12 -19.32
N LYS A 176 -13.38 -24.08 -19.01
CA LYS A 176 -14.57 -23.71 -19.80
C LYS A 176 -14.29 -23.39 -21.26
N SER A 177 -13.04 -23.07 -21.62
CA SER A 177 -12.64 -22.82 -23.00
C SER A 177 -12.76 -24.06 -23.89
N HIS A 178 -12.60 -25.26 -23.30
CA HIS A 178 -12.67 -26.51 -24.03
C HIS A 178 -14.10 -27.10 -23.99
N PRO A 179 -14.73 -27.45 -25.13
CA PRO A 179 -16.12 -27.93 -25.17
C PRO A 179 -16.39 -29.13 -24.24
N LEU A 180 -15.45 -30.09 -24.16
CA LEU A 180 -15.56 -31.27 -23.29
C LEU A 180 -15.68 -30.88 -21.80
N PHE A 181 -14.75 -30.05 -21.31
CA PHE A 181 -14.75 -29.65 -19.90
C PHE A 181 -15.91 -28.71 -19.58
N ARG A 182 -16.37 -27.92 -20.56
CA ARG A 182 -17.58 -27.11 -20.41
C ARG A 182 -18.82 -27.98 -20.19
N LEU A 183 -18.95 -29.07 -20.95
CA LEU A 183 -20.02 -30.04 -20.76
C LEU A 183 -19.91 -30.72 -19.39
N TRP A 184 -18.74 -31.21 -19.00
CA TRP A 184 -18.56 -31.85 -17.69
C TRP A 184 -18.85 -30.91 -16.52
N LEU A 185 -18.42 -29.66 -16.60
CA LEU A 185 -18.75 -28.63 -15.61
C LEU A 185 -20.26 -28.33 -15.52
N SER A 186 -21.04 -28.59 -16.57
CA SER A 186 -22.49 -28.45 -16.56
C SER A 186 -23.22 -29.69 -16.04
N LEU A 187 -22.59 -30.87 -16.13
CA LEU A 187 -23.15 -32.13 -15.67
C LEU A 187 -22.88 -32.37 -14.18
N ASP A 188 -21.63 -32.19 -13.74
CA ASP A 188 -21.22 -32.43 -12.35
C ASP A 188 -20.04 -31.53 -11.95
N VAL A 189 -20.35 -30.52 -11.13
CA VAL A 189 -19.35 -29.57 -10.61
C VAL A 189 -18.44 -30.22 -9.57
N GLU A 190 -18.97 -31.12 -8.74
CA GLU A 190 -18.22 -31.76 -7.65
C GLU A 190 -17.20 -32.76 -8.19
N LEU A 191 -17.57 -33.54 -9.21
CA LEU A 191 -16.63 -34.38 -9.93
C LEU A 191 -15.51 -33.55 -10.54
N MET A 192 -15.85 -32.43 -11.21
CA MET A 192 -14.81 -31.59 -11.80
C MET A 192 -13.93 -30.93 -10.77
N GLN A 193 -14.46 -30.55 -9.60
CA GLN A 193 -13.64 -30.05 -8.50
C GLN A 193 -12.63 -31.09 -8.00
N ARG A 194 -13.02 -32.37 -7.92
CA ARG A 194 -12.10 -33.48 -7.58
C ARG A 194 -11.04 -33.72 -8.65
N VAL A 195 -11.42 -33.70 -9.92
CA VAL A 195 -10.48 -33.83 -11.06
C VAL A 195 -9.48 -32.68 -11.06
N CYS A 196 -9.96 -31.45 -10.84
CA CYS A 196 -9.13 -30.24 -10.74
C CYS A 196 -8.07 -30.35 -9.63
N MET A 197 -8.43 -30.97 -8.50
CA MET A 197 -7.52 -31.14 -7.37
C MET A 197 -6.38 -32.13 -7.64
N GLY A 198 -6.62 -33.18 -8.45
CA GLY A 198 -5.65 -34.27 -8.66
C GLY A 198 -4.94 -34.27 -10.00
N ALA A 199 -5.57 -33.74 -11.05
CA ALA A 199 -5.11 -33.90 -12.44
C ALA A 199 -4.82 -32.58 -13.17
N VAL A 200 -5.22 -31.44 -12.60
CA VAL A 200 -5.05 -30.13 -13.24
C VAL A 200 -4.05 -29.29 -12.45
N GLY A 201 -3.02 -28.81 -13.15
CA GLY A 201 -1.99 -27.94 -12.59
C GLY A 201 -1.65 -26.79 -13.52
N PHE A 202 -1.03 -25.75 -12.96
CA PHE A 202 -0.45 -24.67 -13.75
C PHE A 202 1.04 -24.91 -13.95
N LEU A 203 1.45 -24.92 -15.21
CA LEU A 203 2.86 -24.90 -15.59
C LEU A 203 3.22 -23.48 -16.06
N GLN A 204 4.29 -22.94 -15.51
CA GLN A 204 4.83 -21.65 -15.92
C GLN A 204 6.17 -21.89 -16.59
N LEU A 205 6.24 -21.57 -17.88
CA LEU A 205 7.46 -21.66 -18.68
C LEU A 205 8.14 -20.30 -18.79
N ARG A 206 9.46 -20.31 -18.87
CA ARG A 206 10.29 -19.15 -19.16
C ARG A 206 10.56 -19.09 -20.67
N PRO A 207 10.90 -17.90 -21.21
CA PRO A 207 11.38 -17.82 -22.59
C PRO A 207 12.58 -18.74 -22.77
N GLN A 208 12.57 -19.56 -23.84
CA GLN A 208 13.54 -20.62 -24.15
C GLN A 208 13.39 -21.94 -23.38
N ASP A 209 12.39 -22.08 -22.49
CA ASP A 209 12.08 -23.39 -21.91
C ASP A 209 11.36 -24.27 -22.96
N GLU A 210 11.75 -25.54 -23.03
CA GLU A 210 11.10 -26.54 -23.89
C GLU A 210 9.94 -27.21 -23.13
N LEU A 211 8.73 -27.15 -23.68
CA LEU A 211 7.54 -27.75 -23.05
C LEU A 211 7.56 -29.28 -23.12
N PHE A 212 8.02 -29.83 -24.24
CA PHE A 212 8.23 -31.26 -24.46
C PHE A 212 9.27 -31.47 -25.57
N LEU A 213 9.88 -32.66 -25.58
CA LEU A 213 10.93 -33.05 -26.49
C LEU A 213 10.47 -34.12 -27.48
N VAL A 214 11.12 -34.16 -28.64
CA VAL A 214 10.90 -35.19 -29.66
C VAL A 214 11.20 -36.58 -29.08
N GLY A 215 10.32 -37.55 -29.35
CA GLY A 215 10.45 -38.92 -28.85
C GLY A 215 10.17 -39.10 -27.35
N GLY A 216 9.82 -38.03 -26.64
CA GLY A 216 9.43 -38.09 -25.23
C GLY A 216 8.07 -38.77 -25.04
N ALA A 217 7.91 -39.52 -23.95
CA ALA A 217 6.62 -40.09 -23.58
C ALA A 217 5.62 -38.98 -23.22
N ALA A 218 4.44 -39.01 -23.83
CA ALA A 218 3.37 -38.05 -23.53
C ALA A 218 2.68 -38.40 -22.21
N THR A 219 3.05 -37.74 -21.12
CA THR A 219 2.45 -37.95 -19.78
C THR A 219 1.31 -36.98 -19.48
N SER A 220 1.25 -35.84 -20.17
CA SER A 220 0.37 -34.73 -19.84
C SER A 220 -0.14 -34.03 -21.11
N ALA A 221 -1.36 -33.51 -21.04
CA ALA A 221 -1.90 -32.59 -22.05
C ALA A 221 -1.74 -31.14 -21.55
N TYR A 222 -1.38 -30.24 -22.46
CA TYR A 222 -1.15 -28.83 -22.14
C TYR A 222 -2.15 -27.94 -22.87
N ALA A 223 -2.74 -26.99 -22.14
CA ALA A 223 -3.58 -25.95 -22.69
C ALA A 223 -2.93 -24.58 -22.43
N LEU A 224 -2.68 -23.82 -23.50
CA LEU A 224 -2.08 -22.49 -23.39
C LEU A 224 -3.10 -21.51 -22.80
N THR A 225 -2.81 -20.97 -21.62
CA THR A 225 -3.68 -20.00 -20.93
C THR A 225 -3.25 -18.56 -21.13
N ALA A 226 -1.95 -18.31 -21.32
CA ALA A 226 -1.37 -17.00 -21.59
C ALA A 226 0.01 -17.13 -22.25
N GLY A 227 0.36 -16.22 -23.14
CA GLY A 227 1.64 -16.19 -23.85
C GLY A 227 1.57 -16.81 -25.25
N GLU A 228 2.71 -17.24 -25.76
CA GLU A 228 2.88 -17.85 -27.08
C GLU A 228 3.86 -19.02 -26.96
N VAL A 229 3.59 -20.10 -27.69
CA VAL A 229 4.46 -21.26 -27.81
C VAL A 229 4.66 -21.58 -29.29
N SER A 230 5.89 -21.94 -29.66
CA SER A 230 6.22 -22.37 -31.03
C SER A 230 6.41 -23.88 -31.05
N TYR A 231 5.79 -24.54 -32.03
CA TYR A 231 5.98 -25.96 -32.28
C TYR A 231 6.89 -26.15 -33.48
N THR A 232 8.01 -26.84 -33.28
CA THR A 232 8.96 -27.17 -34.35
C THR A 232 8.95 -28.68 -34.55
N GLN A 233 8.60 -29.11 -35.76
CA GLN A 233 8.55 -30.52 -36.14
C GLN A 233 9.85 -30.92 -36.82
N HIS A 234 10.47 -32.01 -36.36
CA HIS A 234 11.62 -32.60 -37.04
C HIS A 234 11.14 -33.75 -37.96
N PRO A 235 11.28 -33.61 -39.29
CA PRO A 235 10.72 -34.54 -40.27
C PRO A 235 11.23 -35.98 -40.12
N ASP A 236 12.43 -36.18 -39.57
CA ASP A 236 13.03 -37.51 -39.38
C ASP A 236 12.31 -38.38 -38.33
N THR A 237 11.42 -37.79 -37.54
CA THR A 237 10.80 -38.43 -36.35
C THR A 237 9.28 -38.36 -36.32
N SER A 238 8.64 -37.83 -37.36
CA SER A 238 7.19 -37.68 -37.43
C SER A 238 6.62 -38.29 -38.71
N PRO A 239 5.64 -39.21 -38.65
CA PRO A 239 5.09 -39.90 -39.81
C PRO A 239 4.05 -39.06 -40.60
N VAL A 240 4.21 -37.73 -40.66
CA VAL A 240 3.31 -36.83 -41.40
C VAL A 240 4.12 -36.01 -42.39
#